data_AF-A0A2T6CKK4-F1
#
_entry.id   AF-A0A2T6CKK4-F1
#
_cell.length_a   1.000
_cell.length_b   1.000
_cell.length_c   1.000
_cell.angle_alpha   90.00
_cell.angle_beta   90.00
_cell.angle_gamma   90.00
#
_symmetry.space_group_name_H-M   'P 1'
#
loop_
_entity.id
_entity.type
_entity.pdbx_description
1 polymer ?
#
loop_
_entity_poly.entity_id
_entity_poly.type
_entity_poly.pdbx_seq_one_letter_code
_entity_poly.pdbx_strand_id
1 'polypeptide(L)'
;MTVSQIAGILPAIIFPTATALQLVHMVRDKASAGVSVATWTLFGVANIALYIYAERYTEWQSIIGLLLTALLDFIIAGLAFAAKRRAN
;
A
#
# COMPACT_ATOMS: atom_id res chain seq x y z
N MET A 1 -4.52 -21.13 17.03
CA MET A 1 -4.02 -19.84 16.51
C MET A 1 -3.17 -19.20 17.59
N THR A 2 -1.98 -18.72 17.26
CA THR A 2 -1.11 -18.01 18.20
C THR A 2 -1.52 -16.53 18.32
N VAL A 3 -1.12 -15.86 19.40
CA VAL A 3 -1.35 -14.40 19.57
C VAL A 3 -0.77 -13.61 18.39
N SER A 4 0.38 -14.01 17.86
CA SER A 4 1.00 -13.38 16.69
C SER A 4 0.22 -13.58 15.38
N GLN A 5 -0.51 -14.69 15.23
CA GLN A 5 -1.39 -14.91 14.07
C GLN A 5 -2.64 -14.04 14.15
N ILE A 6 -3.21 -13.86 15.34
CA ILE A 6 -4.39 -13.00 15.55
C ILE A 6 -3.99 -11.53 15.38
N ALA A 7 -2.86 -11.12 15.96
CA ALA A 7 -2.34 -9.77 15.83
C ALA A 7 -2.01 -9.41 14.37
N GLY A 8 -1.55 -10.38 13.56
CA GLY A 8 -1.24 -10.19 12.15
C GLY A 8 -2.45 -10.02 11.23
N ILE A 9 -3.65 -10.46 11.64
CA ILE A 9 -4.88 -10.28 10.86
C ILE A 9 -5.24 -8.80 10.74
N LEU A 10 -5.01 -8.04 11.81
CA LEU A 10 -5.40 -6.64 11.87
C LEU A 10 -4.66 -5.78 10.81
N PRO A 11 -3.32 -5.75 10.73
CA PRO A 11 -2.62 -5.03 9.67
C PRO A 11 -2.90 -5.62 8.28
N ALA A 12 -3.10 -6.93 8.17
CA ALA A 12 -3.46 -7.59 6.90
C ALA A 12 -4.80 -7.14 6.32
N ILE A 13 -5.70 -6.59 7.14
CA ILE A 13 -6.97 -6.02 6.68
C ILE A 13 -6.87 -4.50 6.58
N ILE A 14 -6.37 -3.85 7.64
CA ILE A 14 -6.38 -2.39 7.75
C ILE A 14 -5.54 -1.73 6.66
N PHE A 15 -4.29 -2.18 6.46
CA PHE A 15 -3.38 -1.55 5.51
C PHE A 15 -3.90 -1.63 4.07
N PRO A 16 -4.20 -2.80 3.49
CA PRO A 16 -4.70 -2.85 2.13
C PRO A 16 -6.04 -2.15 1.96
N THR A 17 -6.92 -2.17 2.97
CA THR A 17 -8.21 -1.45 2.90
C THR A 17 -8.00 0.06 2.90
N ALA A 18 -7.16 0.59 3.77
CA ALA A 18 -6.85 2.02 3.83
C ALA A 18 -6.22 2.51 2.52
N THR A 19 -5.24 1.76 1.99
CA THR A 19 -4.59 2.07 0.71
C THR A 19 -5.57 1.96 -0.46
N ALA A 20 -6.45 0.95 -0.47
CA ALA A 20 -7.48 0.82 -1.50
C ALA A 20 -8.47 2.00 -1.47
N LEU A 21 -8.89 2.46 -0.29
CA LEU A 21 -9.76 3.63 -0.16
C LEU A 21 -9.08 4.90 -0.70
N GLN A 22 -7.79 5.11 -0.40
CA GLN A 22 -7.03 6.21 -0.99
C GLN A 22 -7.00 6.13 -2.52
N LEU A 23 -6.74 4.94 -3.06
CA LEU A 23 -6.71 4.72 -4.51
C LEU A 23 -8.09 5.00 -5.14
N VAL A 24 -9.16 4.52 -4.53
CA VAL A 24 -10.54 4.75 -4.98
C VAL A 24 -10.88 6.24 -4.98
N HIS A 25 -10.55 6.99 -3.93
CA HIS A 25 -10.74 8.44 -3.89
C HIS A 25 -9.98 9.15 -5.02
N MET A 26 -8.70 8.80 -5.20
CA MET A 26 -7.88 9.43 -6.24
C MET A 26 -8.43 9.18 -7.66
N VAL A 27 -8.93 7.97 -7.93
CA VAL A 27 -9.52 7.62 -9.24
C VAL A 27 -10.89 8.27 -9.44
N ARG A 28 -11.75 8.27 -8.41
CA ARG A 28 -13.12 8.81 -8.50
C ARG A 28 -13.14 10.33 -8.63
N ASP A 29 -12.35 11.02 -7.82
CA ASP A 29 -12.37 12.47 -7.76
C ASP A 29 -11.52 13.10 -8.88
N LYS A 30 -10.82 12.27 -9.67
CA LYS A 30 -9.81 12.66 -10.67
C LYS A 30 -8.79 13.67 -10.13
N ALA A 31 -8.67 13.72 -8.82
CA ALA A 31 -7.87 14.68 -8.08
C ALA A 31 -6.71 13.92 -7.45
N SER A 32 -5.56 14.01 -8.10
CA SER A 32 -4.27 13.65 -7.49
C SER A 32 -3.63 14.84 -6.77
N ALA A 33 -4.32 15.98 -6.71
CA ALA A 33 -3.84 17.20 -6.06
C ALA A 33 -3.65 16.93 -4.57
N GLY A 34 -2.39 16.92 -4.12
CA GLY A 34 -2.01 16.63 -2.73
C GLY A 34 -1.46 15.21 -2.50
N VAL A 35 -1.53 14.31 -3.48
CA VAL A 35 -0.96 12.96 -3.35
C VAL A 35 0.53 12.99 -3.69
N SER A 36 1.38 12.76 -2.69
CA SER A 36 2.84 12.79 -2.83
C SER A 36 3.39 11.50 -3.44
N VAL A 37 3.91 11.59 -4.68
CA VAL A 37 4.57 10.46 -5.37
C VAL A 37 5.70 9.86 -4.53
N ALA A 38 6.51 10.69 -3.88
CA ALA A 38 7.62 10.24 -3.06
C ALA A 38 7.15 9.45 -1.84
N THR A 39 6.12 9.93 -1.15
CA THR A 39 5.56 9.27 0.03
C THR A 39 5.04 7.87 -0.29
N TRP A 40 4.24 7.73 -1.35
CA TRP A 40 3.68 6.44 -1.74
C TRP A 40 4.73 5.49 -2.30
N THR A 41 5.75 6.00 -3.00
CA THR A 41 6.90 5.18 -3.41
C THR A 41 7.65 4.63 -2.19
N LEU A 42 7.90 5.47 -1.18
CA LEU A 42 8.60 5.06 0.04
C LEU A 42 7.80 4.04 0.85
N PHE A 43 6.47 4.19 0.95
CA PHE A 43 5.62 3.19 1.59
C PHE A 43 5.65 1.85 0.87
N GLY A 44 5.61 1.84 -0.47
CA GLY A 44 5.75 0.62 -1.25
C GLY A 44 7.07 -0.11 -0.97
N VAL A 45 8.19 0.64 -0.94
CA VAL A 45 9.50 0.08 -0.58
C VAL A 45 9.53 -0.42 0.87
N ALA A 46 8.97 0.34 1.81
CA ALA A 46 8.93 -0.04 3.22
C ALA A 46 8.14 -1.32 3.46
N ASN A 47 6.99 -1.49 2.79
CA ASN A 47 6.19 -2.71 2.89
C ASN A 47 6.92 -3.94 2.33
N ILE A 48 7.67 -3.81 1.23
CA ILE A 48 8.54 -4.88 0.72
C ILE A 48 9.67 -5.19 1.73
N ALA A 49 10.35 -4.17 2.25
CA ALA A 49 11.41 -4.34 3.22
C ALA A 49 10.91 -5.02 4.50
N LEU A 50 9.70 -4.66 4.96
CA LEU A 50 9.07 -5.25 6.13
C LEU A 50 8.66 -6.70 5.88
N TYR A 51 8.22 -7.04 4.67
CA TYR A 51 7.92 -8.42 4.28
C TYR A 51 9.17 -9.31 4.35
N ILE A 52 10.31 -8.81 3.86
CA ILE A 52 11.61 -9.49 3.96
C ILE A 52 12.04 -9.61 5.43
N TYR A 53 11.98 -8.52 6.19
CA TYR A 53 12.39 -8.49 7.58
C TYR A 53 11.55 -9.41 8.49
N ALA A 54 10.25 -9.54 8.22
CA ALA A 54 9.37 -10.39 9.01
C ALA A 54 9.63 -11.90 8.78
N GLU A 55 10.21 -12.29 7.65
CA GLU A 55 10.49 -13.69 7.26
C GLU A 55 9.25 -14.61 7.23
N ARG A 56 8.03 -14.07 7.27
CA ARG A 56 6.76 -14.83 7.25
C ARG A 56 6.23 -14.98 5.81
N TYR A 57 7.06 -15.54 4.93
CA TYR A 57 6.81 -15.53 3.48
C TYR A 57 5.59 -16.32 3.02
N THR A 58 5.21 -17.36 3.76
CA THR A 58 4.09 -18.25 3.42
C THR A 58 2.79 -17.85 4.10
N GLU A 59 2.83 -16.86 4.99
CA GLU A 59 1.65 -16.41 5.72
C GLU A 59 0.83 -15.44 4.87
N TRP A 60 -0.43 -15.78 4.66
CA TRP A 60 -1.35 -14.93 3.89
C TRP A 60 -1.46 -13.53 4.50
N GLN A 61 -1.35 -13.38 5.82
CA GLN A 61 -1.37 -12.08 6.51
C GLN A 61 -0.19 -11.20 6.07
N SER A 62 1.00 -11.80 5.89
CA SER A 62 2.20 -11.09 5.46
C SER A 62 2.10 -10.72 3.98
N ILE A 63 1.63 -11.65 3.15
CA ILE A 63 1.44 -11.42 1.71
C ILE A 63 0.41 -10.29 1.46
N ILE A 64 -0.75 -10.38 2.10
CA ILE A 64 -1.84 -9.40 1.91
C ILE A 64 -1.53 -8.09 2.63
N GLY A 65 -1.05 -8.13 3.86
CA GLY A 65 -0.77 -6.93 4.64
C GLY A 65 0.41 -6.12 4.13
N LEU A 66 1.39 -6.77 3.49
CA LEU A 66 2.63 -6.12 3.08
C LEU A 66 2.78 -6.08 1.56
N LEU A 67 2.78 -7.22 0.86
CA LEU A 67 3.01 -7.22 -0.59
C LEU A 67 1.86 -6.62 -1.40
N LEU A 68 0.61 -6.97 -1.07
CA LEU A 68 -0.54 -6.36 -1.74
C LEU A 68 -0.60 -4.86 -1.43
N THR A 69 -0.39 -4.46 -0.17
CA THR A 69 -0.31 -3.04 0.21
C THR A 69 0.79 -2.32 -0.58
N ALA A 70 1.99 -2.90 -0.69
CA ALA A 70 3.09 -2.34 -1.46
C ALA A 70 2.71 -2.13 -2.94
N LEU A 71 2.05 -3.11 -3.55
CA LEU A 71 1.56 -3.00 -4.91
C LEU A 71 0.58 -1.82 -5.05
N LEU A 72 -0.37 -1.69 -4.13
CA LEU A 72 -1.32 -0.57 -4.13
C LEU A 72 -0.62 0.78 -3.93
N ASP A 73 0.40 0.85 -3.07
CA ASP A 73 1.20 2.06 -2.86
C ASP A 73 1.88 2.51 -4.15
N PHE A 74 2.50 1.57 -4.89
CA PHE A 74 3.12 1.87 -6.18
C PHE A 74 2.11 2.26 -7.26
N ILE A 75 0.91 1.68 -7.25
CA ILE A 75 -0.18 2.10 -8.16
C ILE A 75 -0.57 3.55 -7.85
N ILE A 76 -0.72 3.91 -6.58
CA ILE A 76 -1.03 5.29 -6.18
C ILE A 76 0.09 6.23 -6.64
N ALA A 77 1.36 5.89 -6.38
CA ALA A 77 2.51 6.67 -6.81
C ALA A 77 2.54 6.87 -8.32
N GLY A 78 2.32 5.80 -9.10
CA GLY A 78 2.31 5.83 -10.55
C GLY A 78 1.19 6.69 -11.13
N LEU A 79 -0.03 6.58 -10.60
CA LEU A 79 -1.15 7.41 -11.02
C LEU A 79 -0.96 8.88 -10.63
N ALA A 80 -0.46 9.16 -9.42
CA ALA A 80 -0.15 10.52 -8.99
C ALA A 80 0.93 11.16 -9.87
N PHE A 81 1.96 10.40 -10.26
CA PHE A 81 2.99 10.84 -11.19
C PHE A 81 2.42 11.13 -12.59
N ALA A 82 1.60 10.21 -13.12
CA ALA A 82 0.96 10.37 -14.43
C ALA A 82 0.04 11.61 -14.46
N ALA A 83 -0.71 11.85 -13.38
CA ALA A 83 -1.57 13.02 -13.28
C ALA A 83 -0.77 14.33 -13.16
N LYS A 84 0.33 14.36 -12.39
CA LYS A 84 1.24 15.52 -12.33
C LYS A 84 1.82 15.86 -13.71
N ARG A 85 2.18 14.85 -14.51
CA ARG A 85 2.67 15.06 -15.88
C ARG A 85 1.64 15.66 -16.84
N ARG A 86 0.34 15.45 -16.61
CA ARG A 86 -0.74 16.02 -17.45
C ARG A 86 -1.05 17.47 -17.09
N ALA A 87 -0.65 17.93 -15.91
CA ALA A 87 -0.89 19.28 -15.42
C ALA A 87 0.25 20.26 -15.73
N ASN A 88 1.40 19.75 -16.17
CA ASN A 88 2.55 20.52 -16.66
C ASN A 88 2.56 20.56 -18.18
#